data_AF-A0A382D5C1-F1
#
_entry.id   AF-A0A382D5C1-F1
#
_cell.length_a   1.000
_cell.length_b   1.000
_cell.length_c   1.000
_cell.angle_alpha   90.00
_cell.angle_beta   90.00
_cell.angle_gamma   90.00
#
_symmetry.space_group_name_H-M   'P 1'
#
loop_
_entity.id
_entity.type
_entity.pdbx_description
1 polymer ?
#
loop_
_entity_poly.entity_id
_entity_poly.type
_entity_poly.pdbx_seq_one_letter_code
_entity_poly.pdbx_strand_id
1 'polypeptide(L)'
;MEGVAEYALLYDTFRKKPAKKKLSFTGGEPTVHPDFFRLLKDIRYEYPEFSRGLTTNGWFGENTLTKVQAYTTGGTISYHSEATKKQKETCISNAISLRSKYKVNVMFHKDYFKECINVCEKLEKNGVDFVPRIIGDEENDEKAIELGYAHRYNREQMKWFRTYWKNRGQNVTEKGNSQTGLGRPCCGGRCFKADGVDTYFLPSTNFVGW
;
A
#
# COMPACT_ATOMS: atom_id res chain seq x y z
N MET A 1 -7.73 -11.83 -21.19
CA MET A 1 -8.66 -11.68 -20.04
C MET A 1 -9.58 -12.88 -19.90
N GLU A 2 -10.10 -13.42 -21.01
CA GLU A 2 -11.00 -14.59 -21.05
C GLU A 2 -10.61 -15.74 -20.12
N GLY A 3 -9.38 -16.27 -20.23
CA GLY A 3 -8.97 -17.39 -19.36
C GLY A 3 -8.94 -17.06 -17.86
N VAL A 4 -8.64 -15.81 -17.48
CA VAL A 4 -8.71 -15.36 -16.07
C VAL A 4 -10.17 -15.29 -15.62
N ALA A 5 -11.05 -14.82 -16.48
CA ALA A 5 -12.48 -14.72 -16.19
C ALA A 5 -13.13 -16.10 -16.07
N GLU A 6 -12.87 -16.98 -17.04
CA GLU A 6 -13.33 -18.37 -17.05
C GLU A 6 -12.90 -19.10 -15.78
N TYR A 7 -11.61 -19.01 -15.43
CA TYR A 7 -11.09 -19.65 -14.22
C TYR A 7 -11.74 -19.11 -12.94
N ALA A 8 -11.93 -17.79 -12.84
CA ALA A 8 -12.58 -17.17 -11.68
C ALA A 8 -14.06 -17.59 -11.55
N LEU A 9 -14.78 -17.70 -12.68
CA LEU A 9 -16.17 -18.12 -12.72
C LEU A 9 -16.34 -19.62 -12.43
N LEU A 10 -15.44 -20.45 -12.95
CA LEU A 10 -15.36 -21.88 -12.59
C LEU A 10 -15.16 -22.05 -11.09
N TYR A 11 -14.24 -21.30 -10.48
CA TYR A 11 -14.01 -21.42 -9.04
C TYR A 11 -15.25 -21.06 -8.21
N ASP A 12 -16.06 -20.10 -8.69
CA ASP A 12 -17.32 -19.74 -8.03
C ASP A 12 -18.35 -20.88 -8.02
N THR A 13 -18.31 -21.82 -8.99
CA THR A 13 -19.22 -22.99 -8.99
C THR A 13 -18.95 -23.94 -7.82
N PHE A 14 -17.75 -23.90 -7.24
CA PHE A 14 -17.37 -24.69 -6.06
C PHE A 14 -17.58 -23.95 -4.74
N ARG A 15 -18.00 -22.67 -4.76
CA ARG A 15 -18.17 -21.85 -3.55
C ARG A 15 -19.65 -21.75 -3.16
N LYS A 16 -19.92 -21.82 -1.85
CA LYS A 16 -21.24 -21.48 -1.29
C LYS A 16 -21.64 -20.01 -1.54
N LYS A 17 -20.65 -19.12 -1.68
CA LYS A 17 -20.83 -17.70 -1.97
C LYS A 17 -19.75 -17.24 -2.96
N PRO A 18 -20.12 -16.58 -4.08
CA PRO A 18 -19.16 -16.07 -5.04
C PRO A 18 -18.12 -15.16 -4.41
N ALA A 19 -16.86 -15.29 -4.84
CA ALA A 19 -15.79 -14.42 -4.39
C ALA A 19 -15.84 -13.07 -5.12
N LYS A 20 -15.33 -12.02 -4.45
CA LYS A 20 -15.05 -10.75 -5.14
C LYS A 20 -13.88 -10.98 -6.10
N LYS A 21 -14.13 -10.74 -7.39
CA LYS A 21 -13.15 -10.87 -8.47
C LYS A 21 -12.26 -9.64 -8.47
N LYS A 22 -11.08 -9.74 -7.86
CA LYS A 22 -10.18 -8.60 -7.68
C LYS A 22 -8.91 -8.75 -8.50
N LEU A 23 -8.74 -7.89 -9.50
CA LEU A 23 -7.47 -7.73 -10.20
C LEU A 23 -6.69 -6.60 -9.51
N SER A 24 -5.44 -6.86 -9.17
CA SER A 24 -4.55 -5.90 -8.53
C SER A 24 -3.27 -5.79 -9.34
N PHE A 25 -3.07 -4.64 -9.98
CA PHE A 25 -1.89 -4.35 -10.79
C PHE A 25 -0.82 -3.71 -9.90
N THR A 26 0.34 -4.35 -9.81
CA THR A 26 1.50 -3.99 -8.98
C THR A 26 2.78 -4.49 -9.66
N GLY A 27 3.96 -4.18 -9.11
CA GLY A 27 5.27 -4.59 -9.64
C GLY A 27 6.11 -3.39 -10.04
N GLY A 28 6.55 -3.33 -11.31
CA GLY A 28 7.03 -2.08 -11.90
C GLY A 28 5.94 -0.99 -11.86
N GLU A 29 6.18 0.18 -12.44
CA GLU A 29 5.16 1.24 -12.48
C GLU A 29 4.12 0.95 -13.59
N PRO A 30 2.87 0.52 -13.28
CA PRO A 30 1.96 0.07 -14.33
C PRO A 30 1.53 1.20 -15.27
N THR A 31 1.49 2.43 -14.75
CA THR A 31 0.99 3.60 -15.49
C THR A 31 1.87 4.05 -16.64
N VAL A 32 3.13 3.57 -16.72
CA VAL A 32 4.03 3.87 -17.85
C VAL A 32 3.87 2.92 -19.03
N HIS A 33 3.22 1.77 -18.86
CA HIS A 33 3.05 0.82 -19.94
C HIS A 33 1.97 1.31 -20.94
N PRO A 34 2.25 1.38 -22.25
CA PRO A 34 1.36 2.01 -23.23
C PRO A 34 -0.03 1.36 -23.29
N ASP A 35 -0.09 0.03 -23.18
CA ASP A 35 -1.36 -0.71 -23.25
C ASP A 35 -2.09 -0.86 -21.92
N PHE A 36 -1.54 -0.36 -20.81
CA PHE A 36 -2.13 -0.60 -19.50
C PHE A 36 -3.56 -0.06 -19.40
N PHE A 37 -3.77 1.19 -19.83
CA PHE A 37 -5.09 1.80 -19.80
C PHE A 37 -6.04 1.25 -20.86
N ARG A 38 -5.52 0.69 -21.96
CA ARG A 38 -6.34 -0.04 -22.94
C ARG A 38 -6.91 -1.30 -22.26
N LEU A 39 -6.05 -2.09 -21.62
CA LEU A 39 -6.48 -3.27 -20.85
C LEU A 39 -7.50 -2.90 -19.76
N LEU A 40 -7.27 -1.84 -18.98
CA LEU A 40 -8.22 -1.43 -17.95
C LEU A 40 -9.57 -0.98 -18.52
N LYS A 41 -9.56 -0.35 -19.70
CA LYS A 41 -10.77 0.04 -20.43
C LYS A 41 -11.54 -1.20 -20.85
N ASP A 42 -10.88 -2.18 -21.48
CA ASP A 42 -11.51 -3.41 -21.96
C ASP A 42 -12.11 -4.19 -20.77
N ILE A 43 -11.37 -4.36 -19.66
CA ILE A 43 -11.88 -4.97 -18.43
C ILE A 43 -13.10 -4.24 -17.89
N ARG A 44 -13.13 -2.90 -17.92
CA ARG A 44 -14.25 -2.13 -17.40
C ARG A 44 -15.55 -2.42 -18.16
N TYR A 45 -15.48 -2.64 -19.48
CA TYR A 45 -16.67 -2.82 -20.32
C TYR A 45 -17.05 -4.29 -20.50
N GLU A 46 -16.07 -5.18 -20.66
CA GLU A 46 -16.30 -6.61 -20.90
C GLU A 46 -16.49 -7.41 -19.60
N TYR A 47 -15.86 -6.96 -18.50
CA TYR A 47 -15.86 -7.66 -17.21
C TYR A 47 -16.14 -6.69 -16.04
N PRO A 48 -17.28 -5.98 -16.04
CA PRO A 48 -17.56 -4.88 -15.12
C PRO A 48 -17.46 -5.26 -13.63
N GLU A 49 -17.74 -6.52 -13.29
CA GLU A 49 -17.69 -7.11 -11.95
C GLU A 49 -16.26 -7.33 -11.42
N PHE A 50 -15.26 -7.33 -12.29
CA PHE A 50 -13.85 -7.45 -11.88
C PHE A 50 -13.35 -6.11 -11.37
N SER A 51 -12.89 -6.05 -10.12
CA SER A 51 -12.25 -4.82 -9.62
C SER A 51 -10.91 -4.61 -10.32
N ARG A 52 -10.57 -3.34 -10.58
CA ARG A 52 -9.36 -2.89 -11.27
C ARG A 52 -8.51 -2.08 -10.27
N GLY A 53 -7.83 -2.79 -9.39
CA GLY A 53 -6.98 -2.24 -8.35
C GLY A 53 -5.61 -1.84 -8.89
N LEU A 54 -5.11 -0.65 -8.55
CA LEU A 54 -3.79 -0.18 -8.99
C LEU A 54 -2.90 0.19 -7.80
N THR A 55 -1.67 -0.32 -7.78
CA THR A 55 -0.58 0.21 -6.96
C THR A 55 0.38 0.99 -7.85
N THR A 56 0.68 2.24 -7.49
CA THR A 56 1.49 3.17 -8.31
C THR A 56 2.31 4.09 -7.40
N ASN A 57 3.41 4.64 -7.91
CA ASN A 57 4.16 5.71 -7.23
C ASN A 57 3.42 7.07 -7.26
N GLY A 58 2.30 7.19 -7.99
CA GLY A 58 1.48 8.39 -8.07
C GLY A 58 2.11 9.55 -8.85
N TRP A 59 3.28 9.34 -9.46
CA TRP A 59 3.99 10.35 -10.25
C TRP A 59 3.60 10.26 -11.72
N PHE A 60 2.49 10.91 -12.05
CA PHE A 60 2.03 11.03 -13.42
C PHE A 60 1.25 12.33 -13.65
N GLY A 61 1.20 12.77 -14.90
CA GLY A 61 0.50 13.99 -15.31
C GLY A 61 -1.02 13.81 -15.40
N GLU A 62 -1.70 14.92 -15.71
CA GLU A 62 -3.16 15.03 -15.72
C GLU A 62 -3.83 14.00 -16.66
N ASN A 63 -3.31 13.80 -17.87
CA ASN A 63 -3.85 12.81 -18.81
C ASN A 63 -3.90 11.38 -18.22
N THR A 64 -2.85 10.99 -17.49
CA THR A 64 -2.80 9.70 -16.82
C THR A 64 -3.71 9.68 -15.60
N LEU A 65 -3.76 10.76 -14.83
CA LEU A 65 -4.68 10.91 -13.70
C LEU A 65 -6.14 10.72 -14.13
N THR A 66 -6.58 11.33 -15.24
CA THR A 66 -7.93 11.16 -15.79
C THR A 66 -8.20 9.69 -16.14
N LYS A 67 -7.24 9.00 -16.76
CA LYS A 67 -7.37 7.57 -17.08
C LYS A 67 -7.43 6.71 -15.80
N VAL A 68 -6.63 7.03 -14.78
CA VAL A 68 -6.67 6.36 -13.47
C VAL A 68 -8.05 6.55 -12.83
N GLN A 69 -8.56 7.78 -12.78
CA GLN A 69 -9.89 8.08 -12.23
C GLN A 69 -11.01 7.33 -12.94
N ALA A 70 -10.91 7.23 -14.27
CA ALA A 70 -11.89 6.58 -15.12
C ALA A 70 -11.86 5.05 -14.99
N TYR A 71 -10.69 4.43 -15.11
CA TYR A 71 -10.64 2.98 -15.36
C TYR A 71 -10.34 2.14 -14.12
N THR A 72 -9.83 2.74 -13.05
CA THR A 72 -9.56 2.01 -11.81
C THR A 72 -10.74 2.05 -10.84
N THR A 73 -10.89 0.97 -10.06
CA THR A 73 -11.88 0.91 -8.97
C THR A 73 -11.33 1.44 -7.65
N GLY A 74 -10.02 1.60 -7.55
CA GLY A 74 -9.32 2.07 -6.37
C GLY A 74 -7.91 1.50 -6.31
N GLY A 75 -7.19 1.80 -5.24
CA GLY A 75 -5.80 1.38 -5.19
C GLY A 75 -4.98 1.97 -4.06
N THR A 76 -3.68 1.98 -4.27
CA THR A 76 -2.68 2.47 -3.33
C THR A 76 -1.62 3.28 -4.05
N ILE A 77 -1.31 4.45 -3.52
CA ILE A 77 -0.18 5.26 -3.97
C ILE A 77 0.97 5.04 -2.99
N SER A 78 2.14 4.66 -3.48
CA SER A 78 3.34 4.47 -2.66
C SER A 78 4.17 5.75 -2.68
N TYR A 79 4.21 6.47 -1.57
CA TYR A 79 5.01 7.68 -1.42
C TYR A 79 6.41 7.33 -0.91
N HIS A 80 7.43 7.80 -1.64
CA HIS A 80 8.85 7.62 -1.32
C HIS A 80 9.51 8.99 -1.13
N SER A 81 10.20 9.17 0.00
CA SER A 81 10.83 10.44 0.37
C SER A 81 12.14 10.71 -0.37
N GLU A 82 12.78 9.67 -0.90
CA GLU A 82 13.99 9.79 -1.73
C GLU A 82 13.71 10.39 -3.13
N ALA A 83 12.44 10.47 -3.53
CA ALA A 83 12.05 11.04 -4.80
C ALA A 83 12.33 12.56 -4.86
N THR A 84 12.44 13.09 -6.08
CA THR A 84 12.64 14.53 -6.30
C THR A 84 11.47 15.35 -5.76
N LYS A 85 11.71 16.61 -5.40
CA LYS A 85 10.65 17.53 -4.91
C LYS A 85 9.42 17.53 -5.83
N LYS A 86 9.64 17.63 -7.15
CA LYS A 86 8.57 17.61 -8.16
C LYS A 86 7.75 16.32 -8.10
N GLN A 87 8.42 15.16 -8.04
CA GLN A 87 7.75 13.86 -7.93
C GLN A 87 6.88 13.77 -6.67
N LYS A 88 7.43 14.20 -5.52
CA LYS A 88 6.74 14.18 -4.22
C LYS A 88 5.52 15.10 -4.21
N GLU A 89 5.64 16.29 -4.76
CA GLU A 89 4.53 17.25 -4.87
C GLU A 89 3.42 16.73 -5.80
N THR A 90 3.78 16.18 -6.96
CA THR A 90 2.82 15.56 -7.88
C THR A 90 2.13 14.35 -7.24
N CYS A 91 2.86 13.48 -6.56
CA CYS A 91 2.31 12.32 -5.85
C CYS A 91 1.25 12.75 -4.82
N ILE A 92 1.54 13.77 -4.01
CA ILE A 92 0.60 14.28 -3.01
C ILE A 92 -0.63 14.91 -3.67
N SER A 93 -0.44 15.71 -4.73
CA SER A 93 -1.55 16.31 -5.48
C SER A 93 -2.48 15.25 -6.08
N ASN A 94 -1.91 14.23 -6.72
CA ASN A 94 -2.66 13.11 -7.29
C ASN A 94 -3.37 12.29 -6.21
N ALA A 95 -2.75 12.08 -5.04
CA ALA A 95 -3.38 11.42 -3.92
C ALA A 95 -4.62 12.16 -3.42
N ILE A 96 -4.56 13.49 -3.32
CA ILE A 96 -5.72 14.33 -2.94
C ILE A 96 -6.83 14.22 -3.99
N SER A 97 -6.49 14.22 -5.28
CA SER A 97 -7.45 14.05 -6.39
C SER A 97 -8.09 12.66 -6.43
N LEU A 98 -7.42 11.65 -5.86
CA LEU A 98 -7.85 10.25 -5.87
C LEU A 98 -8.42 9.77 -4.52
N ARG A 99 -8.52 10.65 -3.52
CA ARG A 99 -8.83 10.32 -2.12
C ARG A 99 -10.09 9.48 -1.87
N SER A 100 -11.08 9.53 -2.77
CA SER A 100 -12.30 8.73 -2.66
C SER A 100 -12.13 7.25 -3.02
N LYS A 101 -11.05 6.89 -3.70
CA LYS A 101 -10.79 5.52 -4.19
C LYS A 101 -9.40 4.99 -3.79
N TYR A 102 -8.48 5.86 -3.41
CA TYR A 102 -7.08 5.53 -3.15
C TYR A 102 -6.69 5.89 -1.73
N LYS A 103 -5.80 5.07 -1.19
CA LYS A 103 -5.03 5.35 0.01
C LYS A 103 -3.56 5.60 -0.35
N VAL A 104 -2.80 6.17 0.56
CA VAL A 104 -1.34 6.33 0.42
C VAL A 104 -0.60 5.42 1.39
N ASN A 105 0.32 4.61 0.88
CA ASN A 105 1.36 3.99 1.71
C ASN A 105 2.53 4.98 1.78
N VAL A 106 2.73 5.60 2.94
CA VAL A 106 3.89 6.48 3.17
C VAL A 106 5.04 5.59 3.60
N MET A 107 6.05 5.43 2.75
CA MET A 107 7.22 4.60 3.05
C MET A 107 8.19 5.43 3.91
N PHE A 108 8.27 5.12 5.20
CA PHE A 108 9.03 5.91 6.18
C PHE A 108 10.52 5.61 6.07
N HIS A 109 11.23 6.34 5.21
CA HIS A 109 12.68 6.26 5.16
C HIS A 109 13.29 6.85 6.45
N LYS A 110 14.27 6.16 7.04
CA LYS A 110 14.82 6.54 8.36
C LYS A 110 15.41 7.96 8.38
N ASP A 111 16.07 8.35 7.29
CA ASP A 111 16.77 9.64 7.19
C ASP A 111 15.82 10.81 6.86
N TYR A 112 14.61 10.49 6.38
CA TYR A 112 13.58 11.47 6.02
C TYR A 112 12.36 11.40 6.96
N PHE A 113 12.52 10.80 8.15
CA PHE A 113 11.40 10.46 9.03
C PHE A 113 10.48 11.64 9.34
N LYS A 114 11.04 12.83 9.60
CA LYS A 114 10.27 14.05 9.84
C LYS A 114 9.45 14.48 8.62
N GLU A 115 10.00 14.31 7.41
CA GLU A 115 9.26 14.57 6.17
C GLU A 115 8.07 13.60 6.06
N CYS A 116 8.28 12.31 6.34
CA CYS A 116 7.21 11.31 6.33
C CYS A 116 6.08 11.65 7.31
N ILE A 117 6.39 12.13 8.52
CA ILE A 117 5.38 12.65 9.47
C ILE A 117 4.60 13.81 8.85
N ASN A 118 5.30 14.82 8.31
CA ASN A 118 4.65 15.99 7.70
C ASN A 118 3.73 15.59 6.53
N VAL A 119 4.11 14.56 5.77
CA VAL A 119 3.30 14.01 4.68
C VAL A 119 2.03 13.35 5.25
N CYS A 120 2.15 12.53 6.30
CA CYS A 120 0.99 11.96 6.98
C CYS A 120 0.01 13.06 7.47
N GLU A 121 0.50 14.09 8.13
CA GLU A 121 -0.32 15.23 8.59
C GLU A 121 -1.00 15.95 7.42
N LYS A 122 -0.27 16.15 6.31
CA LYS A 122 -0.82 16.78 5.11
C LYS A 122 -1.91 15.93 4.46
N LEU A 123 -1.72 14.61 4.40
CA LEU A 123 -2.72 13.68 3.87
C LEU A 123 -3.97 13.65 4.75
N GLU A 124 -3.80 13.59 6.07
CA GLU A 124 -4.90 13.65 7.05
C GLU A 124 -5.73 14.93 6.91
N LYS A 125 -5.06 16.09 6.85
CA LYS A 125 -5.71 17.40 6.66
C LYS A 125 -6.54 17.48 5.37
N ASN A 126 -6.16 16.73 4.34
CA ASN A 126 -6.87 16.69 3.06
C ASN A 126 -7.87 15.52 2.94
N GLY A 127 -8.10 14.77 4.02
CA GLY A 127 -9.02 13.63 4.03
C GLY A 127 -8.57 12.49 3.13
N VAL A 128 -7.26 12.29 2.98
CA VAL A 128 -6.68 11.17 2.23
C VAL A 128 -6.35 10.05 3.20
N ASP A 129 -6.91 8.86 2.99
CA ASP A 129 -6.55 7.67 3.76
C ASP A 129 -5.07 7.33 3.56
N PHE A 130 -4.35 6.98 4.62
CA PHE A 130 -2.96 6.56 4.52
C PHE A 130 -2.56 5.50 5.55
N VAL A 131 -1.45 4.82 5.25
CA VAL A 131 -0.78 3.87 6.13
C VAL A 131 0.69 4.27 6.23
N PRO A 132 1.20 4.61 7.42
CA PRO A 132 2.64 4.76 7.61
C PRO A 132 3.30 3.38 7.59
N ARG A 133 4.24 3.18 6.66
CA ARG A 133 4.90 1.90 6.41
C ARG A 133 6.35 1.93 6.86
N ILE A 134 6.70 0.96 7.70
CA ILE A 134 8.08 0.61 8.02
C ILE A 134 8.69 -0.08 6.80
N ILE A 135 9.96 0.22 6.50
CA ILE A 135 10.71 -0.33 5.36
C ILE A 135 11.58 -1.48 5.86
N GLY A 136 11.38 -2.65 5.24
CA GLY A 136 12.02 -3.92 5.61
C GLY A 136 11.43 -4.57 6.84
N ASP A 137 11.58 -5.89 6.95
CA ASP A 137 11.23 -6.69 8.13
C ASP A 137 12.50 -7.34 8.75
N GLU A 138 13.68 -7.02 8.20
CA GLU A 138 14.98 -7.65 8.47
C GLU A 138 15.96 -6.65 9.10
N GLU A 139 15.61 -6.04 10.23
CA GLU A 139 16.43 -5.02 10.90
C GLU A 139 17.83 -5.50 11.36
N ASN A 140 18.04 -6.83 11.34
CA ASN A 140 19.29 -7.51 11.66
C ASN A 140 20.06 -8.01 10.42
N ASP A 141 19.49 -7.90 9.21
CA ASP A 141 20.20 -8.24 7.97
C ASP A 141 21.00 -7.02 7.48
N GLU A 142 22.31 -7.04 7.73
CA GLU A 142 23.21 -5.96 7.32
C GLU A 142 23.22 -5.74 5.80
N LYS A 143 23.02 -6.79 5.01
CA LYS A 143 22.99 -6.69 3.55
C LYS A 143 21.71 -6.01 3.08
N ALA A 144 20.56 -6.35 3.68
CA ALA A 144 19.30 -5.68 3.40
C ALA A 144 19.36 -4.20 3.78
N ILE A 145 20.06 -3.85 4.86
CA ILE A 145 20.29 -2.47 5.29
C ILE A 145 21.20 -1.72 4.34
N GLU A 146 22.34 -2.32 3.94
CA GLU A 146 23.29 -1.73 2.99
C GLU A 146 22.62 -1.42 1.65
N LEU A 147 21.77 -2.34 1.16
CA LEU A 147 21.01 -2.20 -0.09
C LEU A 147 19.78 -1.29 0.05
N GLY A 148 19.46 -0.80 1.25
CA GLY A 148 18.32 0.08 1.52
C GLY A 148 16.95 -0.63 1.52
N TYR A 149 16.92 -1.96 1.50
CA TYR A 149 15.69 -2.74 1.57
C TYR A 149 15.11 -2.83 2.99
N ALA A 150 15.94 -2.55 3.99
CA ALA A 150 15.54 -2.43 5.39
C ALA A 150 16.15 -1.17 6.04
N HIS A 151 15.50 -0.70 7.10
CA HIS A 151 16.00 0.42 7.88
C HIS A 151 16.07 0.09 9.37
N ARG A 152 17.14 0.58 10.01
CA ARG A 152 17.23 0.64 11.47
C ARG A 152 16.65 1.95 11.96
N TYR A 153 15.51 1.85 12.64
CA TYR A 153 14.87 3.01 13.26
C TYR A 153 15.36 3.18 14.69
N ASN A 154 15.54 4.43 15.11
CA ASN A 154 15.91 4.72 16.49
C ASN A 154 14.69 4.62 17.44
N ARG A 155 14.95 4.72 18.74
CA ARG A 155 13.92 4.59 19.79
C ARG A 155 12.77 5.60 19.65
N GLU A 156 13.05 6.83 19.24
CA GLU A 156 12.03 7.87 19.07
C GLU A 156 11.19 7.63 17.81
N GLN A 157 11.81 7.22 16.71
CA GLN A 157 11.11 6.83 15.48
C GLN A 157 10.16 5.65 15.73
N MET A 158 10.63 4.61 16.44
CA MET A 158 9.77 3.48 16.81
C MET A 158 8.68 3.89 17.80
N LYS A 159 8.96 4.81 18.72
CA LYS A 159 7.94 5.36 19.63
C LYS A 159 6.84 6.09 18.86
N TRP A 160 7.17 6.78 17.77
CA TRP A 160 6.18 7.43 16.91
C TRP A 160 5.24 6.40 16.29
N PHE A 161 5.76 5.34 15.66
CA PHE A 161 4.91 4.29 15.08
C PHE A 161 4.00 3.63 16.12
N ARG A 162 4.56 3.26 17.28
CA ARG A 162 3.76 2.65 18.36
C ARG A 162 2.64 3.57 18.82
N THR A 163 2.92 4.86 19.00
CA THR A 163 1.91 5.86 19.39
C THR A 163 0.83 6.00 18.31
N TYR A 164 1.23 6.12 17.05
CA TYR A 164 0.31 6.24 15.92
C TYR A 164 -0.71 5.09 15.91
N TRP A 165 -0.22 3.85 16.04
CA TRP A 165 -1.07 2.67 15.98
C TRP A 165 -1.89 2.44 17.25
N LYS A 166 -1.33 2.73 18.43
CA LYS A 166 -2.06 2.71 19.70
C LYS A 166 -3.26 3.66 19.67
N ASN A 167 -3.08 4.86 19.11
CA ASN A 167 -4.17 5.84 18.96
C ASN A 167 -5.28 5.36 18.00
N ARG A 168 -5.00 4.38 17.14
CA ARG A 168 -5.99 3.71 16.29
C ARG A 168 -6.46 2.36 16.85
N GLY A 169 -6.37 2.19 18.18
CA GLY A 169 -6.94 1.06 18.92
C GLY A 169 -6.15 -0.24 18.81
N GLN A 170 -4.89 -0.19 18.34
CA GLN A 170 -4.06 -1.38 18.23
C GLN A 170 -3.35 -1.70 19.55
N ASN A 171 -3.32 -2.98 19.92
CA ASN A 171 -2.63 -3.44 21.12
C ASN A 171 -1.13 -3.57 20.88
N VAL A 172 -0.44 -2.43 20.92
CA VAL A 172 1.01 -2.36 20.71
C VAL A 172 1.74 -2.60 22.04
N THR A 173 2.37 -3.76 22.19
CA THR A 173 3.06 -4.18 23.43
C THR A 173 4.57 -3.97 23.39
N GLU A 174 5.14 -3.65 22.23
CA GLU A 174 6.59 -3.53 22.04
C GLU A 174 7.22 -2.28 22.69
N LYS A 175 8.49 -2.40 23.09
CA LYS A 175 9.32 -1.33 23.66
C LYS A 175 10.68 -1.27 22.96
N GLY A 176 11.36 -0.12 23.07
CA GLY A 176 12.73 0.05 22.54
C GLY A 176 12.77 0.44 21.06
N ASN A 177 13.75 -0.08 20.34
CA ASN A 177 14.04 0.17 18.93
C ASN A 177 13.71 -1.03 18.00
N SER A 178 13.25 -2.15 18.55
CA SER A 178 12.84 -3.32 17.76
C SER A 178 11.53 -3.06 17.01
N GLN A 179 11.44 -3.65 15.80
CA GLN A 179 10.26 -3.72 14.95
C GLN A 179 9.42 -5.01 15.18
N THR A 180 10.02 -6.03 15.81
CA THR A 180 9.49 -7.39 15.92
C THR A 180 8.10 -7.51 16.56
N GLY A 181 7.82 -6.72 17.59
CA GLY A 181 6.56 -6.73 18.34
C GLY A 181 5.49 -5.76 17.82
N LEU A 182 5.82 -4.86 16.91
CA LEU A 182 4.89 -3.97 16.22
C LEU A 182 4.28 -4.70 15.01
N GLY A 183 5.06 -5.57 14.38
CA GLY A 183 4.64 -6.37 13.23
C GLY A 183 4.43 -5.54 11.97
N ARG A 184 4.01 -6.22 10.89
CA ARG A 184 3.79 -5.61 9.59
C ARG A 184 2.32 -5.28 9.35
N PRO A 185 1.94 -4.01 9.11
CA PRO A 185 0.56 -3.67 8.82
C PRO A 185 0.16 -4.20 7.44
N CYS A 186 -1.11 -4.61 7.29
CA CYS A 186 -1.66 -4.98 5.98
C CYS A 186 -1.42 -3.86 4.95
N CYS A 187 -0.91 -4.19 3.77
CA CYS A 187 -0.68 -3.19 2.71
C CYS A 187 -1.94 -2.43 2.30
N GLY A 188 -3.11 -3.06 2.46
CA GLY A 188 -4.40 -2.43 2.22
C GLY A 188 -5.00 -1.74 3.45
N GLY A 189 -4.29 -1.67 4.58
CA GLY A 189 -4.80 -1.14 5.86
C GLY A 189 -6.04 -1.87 6.37
N ARG A 190 -6.18 -3.17 6.05
CA ARG A 190 -7.36 -3.97 6.40
C ARG A 190 -7.14 -4.66 7.74
N CYS A 191 -8.20 -4.74 8.53
CA CYS A 191 -8.29 -5.68 9.64
C CYS A 191 -8.43 -7.10 9.10
N PHE A 192 -7.76 -8.06 9.73
CA PHE A 192 -7.88 -9.49 9.45
C PHE A 192 -7.76 -10.28 10.74
N LYS A 193 -8.11 -11.57 10.68
CA LYS A 193 -7.92 -12.48 11.82
C LYS A 193 -6.58 -13.18 11.72
N ALA A 194 -5.77 -13.08 12.76
CA ALA A 194 -4.60 -13.91 13.00
C ALA A 194 -4.78 -14.60 14.35
N ASP A 195 -4.64 -15.93 14.39
CA ASP A 195 -4.82 -16.75 15.61
C ASP A 195 -6.13 -16.47 16.36
N GLY A 196 -7.20 -16.22 15.61
CA GLY A 196 -8.54 -15.94 16.15
C GLY A 196 -8.77 -14.51 16.64
N VAL A 197 -7.75 -13.64 16.60
CA VAL A 197 -7.81 -12.24 17.04
C VAL A 197 -7.85 -11.29 15.85
N ASP A 198 -8.72 -10.29 15.90
CA ASP A 198 -8.75 -9.20 14.93
C ASP A 198 -7.50 -8.32 15.11
N THR A 199 -6.70 -8.19 14.04
CA THR A 199 -5.46 -7.44 14.03
C THR A 199 -5.26 -6.75 12.67
N TYR A 200 -4.50 -5.66 12.67
CA TYR A 200 -4.00 -5.04 11.44
C TYR A 200 -2.56 -5.44 11.12
N PHE A 201 -1.92 -6.18 12.03
CA PHE A 201 -0.51 -6.55 11.99
C PHE A 201 -0.29 -8.06 12.01
N LEU A 202 0.75 -8.49 11.30
CA LEU A 202 1.37 -9.79 11.52
C LEU A 202 2.69 -9.56 12.27
N PRO A 203 2.87 -10.10 13.49
CA PRO A 203 4.07 -9.87 14.31
C PRO A 203 5.35 -10.35 13.62
N SER A 204 5.25 -11.46 12.89
CA SER A 204 6.27 -11.95 11.99
C SER A 204 5.58 -12.65 10.82
N THR A 205 6.13 -12.59 9.62
CA THR A 205 5.67 -13.44 8.53
C THR A 205 6.16 -14.87 8.69
N ASN A 206 7.22 -15.12 9.49
CA ASN A 206 7.94 -16.40 9.66
C ASN A 206 8.10 -17.19 8.34
N PHE A 207 8.09 -16.48 7.21
CA PHE A 207 8.01 -17.08 5.90
C PHE A 207 9.42 -17.46 5.52
N VAL A 208 9.74 -18.75 5.67
CA VAL A 208 11.02 -19.30 5.27
C VAL A 208 10.98 -19.52 3.75
N GLY A 209 11.06 -18.43 2.99
CA GLY A 209 11.10 -18.47 1.52
C GLY A 209 9.86 -19.07 0.83
N TRP A 210 9.90 -19.08 -0.49
CA TRP A 210 9.00 -19.82 -1.38
C TRP A 210 9.70 -21.08 -1.86
#